data_AF-A0A077RBY0-F1
#
_entry.id   AF-A0A077RBY0-F1
#
_cell.length_a   1.000
_cell.length_b   1.000
_cell.length_c   1.000
_cell.angle_alpha   90.00
_cell.angle_beta   90.00
_cell.angle_gamma   90.00
#
_symmetry.space_group_name_H-M   'P 1'
#
loop_
_entity.id
_entity.type
_entity.pdbx_description
1 polymer ?
#
loop_
_entity_poly.entity_id
_entity_poly.type
_entity_poly.pdbx_seq_one_letter_code
_entity_poly.pdbx_strand_id
1 'polypeptide(L)'
;MLLRQALRNNYALRTQLQLSRSLEGTSLRPSPSPSTNQQVWPRLSSTEASAASEDPEALLLAKVKSGIKEAMKAKDSLTSTVLRSIVSEHQYSSKQKGNQVSKVSKLITKAIKRRQETAKQFRAAKPPREDLAEQEEKEAAVLEKFLPVSK
;
A
#
# COMPACT_ATOMS: atom_id res chain seq x y z
N MET A 1 -28.89 -23.54 -6.68
CA MET A 1 -27.81 -23.49 -5.67
C MET A 1 -26.47 -23.65 -6.38
N LEU A 2 -26.04 -22.63 -7.14
CA LEU A 2 -25.05 -21.63 -6.71
C LEU A 2 -23.83 -22.21 -5.97
N LEU A 3 -22.68 -21.99 -6.61
CA LEU A 3 -21.37 -21.76 -6.01
C LEU A 3 -20.49 -23.00 -5.75
N ARG A 4 -19.85 -23.51 -6.80
CA ARG A 4 -18.46 -23.99 -6.68
C ARG A 4 -17.61 -23.61 -7.89
N GLN A 5 -16.60 -22.81 -7.57
CA GLN A 5 -15.23 -22.93 -8.07
C GLN A 5 -14.91 -22.30 -9.43
N ALA A 6 -14.50 -21.03 -9.32
CA ALA A 6 -13.45 -20.46 -10.15
C ALA A 6 -12.22 -21.38 -10.18
N LEU A 7 -11.72 -21.68 -11.38
CA LEU A 7 -10.32 -21.96 -11.70
C LEU A 7 -10.23 -22.26 -13.21
N ARG A 8 -9.78 -21.27 -13.99
CA ARG A 8 -8.61 -21.39 -14.87
C ARG A 8 -8.53 -20.20 -15.82
N ASN A 9 -7.45 -19.46 -15.63
CA ASN A 9 -6.85 -18.57 -16.61
C ASN A 9 -6.83 -19.22 -17.99
N ASN A 10 -7.22 -18.47 -19.02
CA ASN A 10 -6.72 -18.71 -20.36
C ASN A 10 -6.48 -17.36 -21.03
N TYR A 11 -5.22 -16.92 -20.97
CA TYR A 11 -4.68 -15.87 -21.81
C TYR A 11 -4.59 -16.43 -23.23
N ALA A 12 -5.61 -16.16 -24.04
CA ALA A 12 -5.54 -16.33 -25.48
C ALA A 12 -6.67 -15.50 -26.09
N LEU A 13 -6.50 -15.12 -27.35
CA LEU A 13 -7.41 -14.35 -28.19
C LEU A 13 -7.18 -12.83 -28.17
N ARG A 14 -6.08 -12.42 -28.80
CA ARG A 14 -6.15 -11.34 -29.80
C ARG A 14 -5.12 -11.53 -30.90
N THR A 15 -5.40 -12.48 -31.77
CA THR A 15 -4.88 -12.57 -33.13
C THR A 15 -5.88 -11.92 -34.08
N GLN A 16 -5.48 -10.86 -34.78
CA GLN A 16 -5.93 -10.45 -36.13
C GLN A 16 -5.24 -9.11 -36.46
N LEU A 17 -4.12 -9.12 -37.19
CA LEU A 17 -4.00 -9.07 -38.66
C LEU A 17 -4.46 -7.74 -39.26
N GLN A 18 -3.50 -6.94 -39.77
CA GLN A 18 -3.49 -6.57 -41.19
C GLN A 18 -2.13 -5.95 -41.61
N LEU A 19 -1.55 -6.57 -42.63
CA LEU A 19 -0.46 -6.11 -43.49
C LEU A 19 -0.83 -4.79 -44.19
N SER A 20 0.14 -3.91 -44.45
CA SER A 20 0.70 -3.69 -45.80
C SER A 20 1.72 -2.55 -45.89
N ARG A 21 2.78 -2.83 -46.68
CA ARG A 21 3.72 -1.95 -47.39
C ARG A 21 3.25 -0.50 -47.62
N SER A 22 4.14 0.46 -47.44
CA SER A 22 4.74 1.19 -48.58
C SER A 22 5.93 2.03 -48.14
N LEU A 23 6.94 2.04 -49.01
CA LEU A 23 8.07 2.97 -49.03
C LEU A 23 7.61 4.35 -49.53
N GLU A 24 8.55 5.29 -49.40
CA GLU A 24 8.70 6.57 -50.10
C GLU A 24 8.25 7.83 -49.37
N GLY A 25 9.09 8.86 -49.46
CA GLY A 25 8.67 10.24 -49.26
C GLY A 25 9.57 11.08 -48.37
N THR A 26 10.79 11.34 -48.83
CA THR A 26 11.48 12.61 -48.57
C THR A 26 10.49 13.77 -48.72
N SER A 27 10.28 14.57 -47.67
CA SER A 27 10.13 16.02 -47.83
C SER A 27 10.32 16.74 -46.50
N LEU A 28 11.13 17.79 -46.59
CA LEU A 28 11.46 18.77 -45.58
C LEU A 28 10.21 19.54 -45.13
N ARG A 29 10.05 19.73 -43.82
CA ARG A 29 9.40 20.95 -43.31
C ARG A 29 9.90 21.30 -41.90
N PRO A 30 10.72 22.35 -41.73
CA PRO A 30 10.91 22.97 -40.43
C PRO A 30 9.67 23.84 -40.12
N SER A 31 9.10 23.69 -38.94
CA SER A 31 8.10 24.61 -38.41
C SER A 31 8.63 25.27 -37.14
N PRO A 32 8.91 26.58 -37.14
CA PRO A 32 9.11 27.33 -35.92
C PRO A 32 7.78 27.95 -35.46
N SER A 33 7.44 27.79 -34.18
CA SER A 33 7.08 28.94 -33.34
C SER A 33 6.90 28.52 -31.88
N PRO A 34 7.38 29.36 -30.95
CA PRO A 34 7.22 29.17 -29.52
C PRO A 34 5.90 29.81 -29.06
N SER A 35 5.24 29.20 -28.09
CA SER A 35 4.37 29.98 -27.21
C SER A 35 4.27 29.30 -25.85
N THR A 36 5.13 29.79 -24.98
CA THR A 36 5.15 29.63 -23.53
C THR A 36 3.77 29.94 -22.96
N ASN A 37 2.92 28.93 -22.80
CA ASN A 37 1.74 29.06 -21.97
C ASN A 37 2.11 28.59 -20.55
N GLN A 38 2.84 29.45 -19.83
CA GLN A 38 2.99 29.31 -18.39
C GLN A 38 1.61 29.53 -17.76
N GLN A 39 0.92 28.44 -17.47
CA GLN A 39 -0.19 28.47 -16.53
C GLN A 39 0.39 28.73 -15.14
N VAL A 40 0.44 30.02 -14.77
CA VAL A 40 0.66 30.46 -13.41
C VAL A 40 -0.62 30.17 -12.64
N TRP A 41 -0.64 29.07 -11.88
CA TRP A 41 -1.71 28.85 -10.92
C TRP A 41 -1.58 29.87 -9.80
N PRO A 42 -2.68 30.55 -9.39
CA PRO A 42 -2.63 31.46 -8.28
C PRO A 42 -2.30 30.64 -7.03
N ARG A 43 -1.15 30.94 -6.43
CA ARG A 43 -0.77 30.45 -5.11
C ARG A 43 -1.68 31.15 -4.09
N LEU A 44 -2.89 30.63 -3.94
CA LEU A 44 -3.77 30.95 -2.82
C LEU A 44 -3.11 30.39 -1.56
N SER A 45 -2.22 31.21 -1.02
CA SER A 45 -1.84 31.15 0.38
C SER A 45 -3.04 31.71 1.14
N SER A 46 -3.88 30.81 1.63
CA SER A 46 -4.77 31.12 2.73
C SER A 46 -4.75 29.92 3.66
N THR A 47 -3.91 30.09 4.68
CA THR A 47 -4.21 29.77 6.06
C THR A 47 -5.63 29.29 6.28
N GLU A 48 -5.79 27.98 6.36
CA GLU A 48 -6.72 27.39 7.31
C GLU A 48 -5.94 26.40 8.17
N ALA A 49 -5.12 26.98 9.05
CA ALA A 49 -4.79 26.38 10.32
C ALA A 49 -6.09 26.25 11.12
N SER A 50 -6.89 25.24 10.78
CA SER A 50 -8.03 24.83 11.58
C SER A 50 -7.53 23.87 12.66
N ALA A 51 -7.22 24.48 13.80
CA ALA A 51 -7.40 23.97 15.15
C ALA A 51 -7.29 22.44 15.35
N ALA A 52 -6.15 22.02 15.92
CA ALA A 52 -6.03 21.18 17.12
C ALA A 52 -7.29 20.41 17.59
N SER A 53 -7.81 19.51 16.76
CA SER A 53 -8.48 18.30 17.22
C SER A 53 -7.45 17.19 17.03
N GLU A 54 -6.88 16.71 18.13
CA GLU A 54 -5.92 15.62 18.15
C GLU A 54 -6.62 14.36 17.61
N ASP A 55 -6.60 14.16 16.29
CA ASP A 55 -7.07 12.94 15.67
C ASP A 55 -6.27 11.79 16.27
N PRO A 56 -6.89 10.88 17.06
CA PRO A 56 -6.16 9.81 17.72
C PRO A 56 -5.43 8.90 16.71
N GLU A 57 -5.96 8.86 15.48
CA GLU A 57 -5.36 8.15 14.34
C GLU A 57 -4.07 8.84 13.82
N ALA A 58 -4.01 10.17 13.81
CA ALA A 58 -2.82 10.91 13.38
C ALA A 58 -1.68 10.76 14.40
N LEU A 59 -1.99 10.81 15.69
CA LEU A 59 -1.04 10.55 16.77
C LEU A 59 -0.52 9.11 16.71
N LEU A 60 -1.40 8.13 16.48
CA LEU A 60 -1.01 6.73 16.33
C LEU A 60 -0.10 6.54 15.12
N LEU A 61 -0.40 7.18 13.98
CA LEU A 61 0.44 7.16 12.79
C LEU A 61 1.82 7.77 13.05
N ALA A 62 1.89 8.85 13.81
CA ALA A 62 3.15 9.46 14.24
C ALA A 62 3.96 8.49 15.13
N LYS A 63 3.31 7.79 16.07
CA LYS A 63 3.92 6.78 16.94
C LYS A 63 4.44 5.56 16.16
N VAL A 64 3.72 5.12 15.13
CA VAL A 64 4.21 4.06 14.22
C VAL A 64 5.45 4.54 13.47
N LYS A 65 5.45 5.78 12.96
CA LYS A 65 6.60 6.36 12.27
C LYS A 65 7.82 6.55 13.17
N SER A 66 7.65 6.93 14.44
CA SER A 66 8.76 6.96 15.40
C SER A 66 9.26 5.56 15.71
N GLY A 67 8.35 4.60 15.90
CA GLY A 67 8.68 3.18 16.08
C GLY A 67 9.52 2.59 14.95
N ILE A 68 9.28 2.98 13.69
CA ILE A 68 10.14 2.59 12.56
C ILE A 68 11.57 3.10 12.76
N LYS A 69 11.73 4.37 13.14
CA LYS A 69 13.06 4.96 13.35
C LYS A 69 13.80 4.29 14.50
N GLU A 70 13.09 3.98 15.59
CA GLU A 70 13.64 3.26 16.75
C GLU A 70 14.07 1.84 16.37
N ALA A 71 13.22 1.10 15.64
CA ALA A 71 13.54 -0.23 15.15
C ALA A 71 14.77 -0.23 14.23
N MET A 72 14.91 0.78 13.36
CA MET A 72 16.09 0.94 12.51
C MET A 72 17.36 1.19 13.33
N LYS A 73 17.29 1.99 14.41
CA LYS A 73 18.42 2.21 15.33
C LYS A 73 18.79 0.94 16.10
N ALA A 74 17.78 0.19 16.54
CA ALA A 74 17.95 -1.08 17.23
C ALA A 74 18.36 -2.25 16.30
N LYS A 75 18.48 -2.01 14.99
CA LYS A 75 18.71 -3.03 13.94
C LYS A 75 17.64 -4.13 13.92
N ASP A 76 16.44 -3.84 14.40
CA ASP A 76 15.30 -4.74 14.33
C ASP A 76 14.63 -4.65 12.96
N SER A 77 15.12 -5.47 12.03
CA SER A 77 14.62 -5.53 10.66
C SER A 77 13.15 -5.96 10.60
N LEU A 78 12.75 -6.91 11.45
CA LEU A 78 11.40 -7.46 11.51
C LEU A 78 10.40 -6.37 11.88
N THR A 79 10.60 -5.71 13.03
CA THR A 79 9.73 -4.62 13.49
C THR A 79 9.69 -3.48 12.47
N SER A 80 10.85 -3.12 11.89
CA SER A 80 10.91 -2.03 10.91
C SER A 80 10.09 -2.33 9.65
N THR A 81 10.11 -3.59 9.19
CA THR A 81 9.40 -4.03 7.98
C THR A 81 7.89 -4.07 8.22
N VAL A 82 7.48 -4.63 9.36
CA VAL A 82 6.08 -4.71 9.78
C VAL A 82 5.45 -3.33 9.87
N LEU A 83 6.10 -2.39 10.59
CA LEU A 83 5.57 -1.05 10.77
C LEU A 83 5.53 -0.25 9.45
N ARG A 84 6.53 -0.42 8.56
CA ARG A 84 6.49 0.18 7.22
C ARG A 84 5.31 -0.36 6.39
N SER A 85 4.97 -1.64 6.51
CA SER A 85 3.80 -2.22 5.82
C SER A 85 2.51 -1.47 6.20
N ILE A 86 2.29 -1.21 7.49
CA ILE A 86 1.11 -0.50 7.98
C ILE A 86 1.04 0.92 7.41
N VAL A 87 2.17 1.65 7.38
CA VAL A 87 2.22 3.00 6.80
C VAL A 87 1.89 2.97 5.31
N SER A 88 2.42 1.99 4.57
CA SER A 88 2.11 1.81 3.14
C SER A 88 0.64 1.48 2.90
N GLU A 89 0.04 0.60 3.71
CA GLU A 89 -1.39 0.27 3.64
C GLU A 89 -2.27 1.49 3.90
N HIS A 90 -1.91 2.31 4.89
CA HIS A 90 -2.60 3.57 5.16
C HIS A 90 -2.53 4.51 3.97
N GLN A 91 -1.34 4.73 3.41
CA GLN A 91 -1.15 5.57 2.22
C GLN A 91 -1.89 5.03 0.99
N TYR A 92 -1.94 3.71 0.83
CA TYR A 92 -2.69 3.07 -0.25
C TYR A 92 -4.18 3.34 -0.11
N SER A 93 -4.72 3.25 1.11
CA SER A 93 -6.13 3.57 1.38
C SER A 93 -6.49 5.01 1.01
N SER A 94 -5.58 5.97 1.25
CA SER A 94 -5.78 7.38 0.89
C SER A 94 -5.76 7.65 -0.61
N LYS A 95 -5.13 6.78 -1.41
CA LYS A 95 -5.03 6.95 -2.88
C LYS A 95 -6.19 6.31 -3.64
N GLN A 96 -6.94 5.41 -3.01
CA GLN A 96 -8.08 4.76 -3.66
C GLN A 96 -9.24 5.74 -3.81
N LYS A 97 -9.53 6.15 -5.05
CA LYS A 97 -10.62 7.08 -5.37
C LYS A 97 -11.96 6.51 -4.89
N GLY A 98 -12.68 7.27 -4.06
CA GLY A 98 -14.00 6.90 -3.55
C GLY A 98 -13.98 6.05 -2.28
N ASN A 99 -12.82 5.72 -1.70
CA ASN A 99 -12.73 5.03 -0.42
C ASN A 99 -12.37 6.01 0.71
N GLN A 100 -13.01 5.88 1.86
CA GLN A 100 -12.61 6.62 3.05
C GLN A 100 -11.25 6.14 3.54
N VAL A 101 -10.39 7.08 3.96
CA VAL A 101 -9.07 6.76 4.54
C VAL A 101 -9.28 5.79 5.69
N SER A 102 -8.64 4.62 5.59
CA SER A 102 -8.80 3.59 6.59
C SER A 102 -8.07 4.00 7.86
N LYS A 103 -8.79 4.02 8.99
CA LYS A 103 -8.24 4.25 10.31
C LYS A 103 -7.04 3.32 10.55
N VAL A 104 -5.94 3.87 11.06
CA VAL A 104 -4.69 3.14 11.33
C VAL A 104 -4.92 2.05 12.38
N SER A 105 -5.73 2.33 13.40
CA SER A 105 -6.18 1.34 14.39
C SER A 105 -6.82 0.10 13.75
N LYS A 106 -7.69 0.30 12.75
CA LYS A 106 -8.33 -0.79 11.99
C LYS A 106 -7.33 -1.56 11.13
N LEU A 107 -6.39 -0.86 10.49
CA LEU A 107 -5.35 -1.49 9.67
C LEU A 107 -4.45 -2.38 10.53
N ILE A 108 -4.01 -1.91 11.71
CA ILE A 108 -3.21 -2.71 12.63
C ILE A 108 -3.97 -3.94 13.12
N THR A 109 -5.24 -3.79 13.51
CA THR A 109 -6.06 -4.92 13.95
C THR A 109 -6.23 -5.97 12.85
N LYS A 110 -6.48 -5.53 11.61
CA LYS A 110 -6.57 -6.42 10.44
C LYS A 110 -5.25 -7.12 10.16
N ALA A 111 -4.14 -6.40 10.29
CA ALA A 111 -2.80 -6.92 10.07
C ALA A 111 -2.42 -7.99 11.12
N ILE A 112 -2.83 -7.83 12.39
CA ILE A 112 -2.65 -8.85 13.44
C ILE A 112 -3.42 -10.13 13.09
N LYS A 113 -4.71 -10.01 12.76
CA LYS A 113 -5.55 -11.16 12.40
C LYS A 113 -4.96 -11.94 11.22
N ARG A 114 -4.55 -11.24 10.16
CA ARG A 114 -3.95 -11.85 8.97
C ARG A 114 -2.71 -12.67 9.33
N ARG A 115 -1.81 -12.14 10.17
CA ARG A 115 -0.60 -12.83 10.61
C ARG A 115 -0.90 -14.06 11.45
N GLN A 116 -1.86 -13.97 12.38
CA GLN A 116 -2.31 -15.12 13.16
C GLN A 116 -2.93 -16.21 12.28
N GLU A 117 -3.70 -15.85 11.26
CA GLU A 117 -4.24 -16.79 10.27
C GLU A 117 -3.12 -17.42 9.42
N THR A 118 -2.14 -16.63 8.98
CA THR A 118 -0.98 -17.11 8.22
C THR A 118 -0.11 -18.05 9.06
N ALA A 119 0.11 -17.76 10.35
CA ALA A 119 0.82 -18.65 11.27
C ALA A 119 0.13 -20.02 11.38
N LYS A 120 -1.20 -20.04 11.53
CA LYS A 120 -2.00 -21.28 11.53
C LYS A 120 -1.87 -22.05 10.22
N GLN A 121 -1.85 -21.34 9.08
CA GLN A 121 -1.66 -21.97 7.77
C GLN A 121 -0.27 -22.59 7.62
N PHE A 122 0.78 -21.96 8.14
CA PHE A 122 2.14 -22.52 8.12
C PHE A 122 2.29 -23.76 9.01
N ARG A 123 1.61 -23.80 10.17
CA ARG A 123 1.53 -25.02 11.00
C ARG A 123 0.74 -26.14 10.34
N ALA A 124 -0.32 -25.80 9.62
CA ALA A 124 -1.17 -26.76 8.91
C ALA A 124 -0.53 -27.30 7.61
N ALA A 125 0.55 -26.69 7.13
CA ALA A 125 1.28 -27.16 5.95
C ALA A 125 1.93 -28.53 6.18
N LYS A 126 2.15 -29.29 5.09
CA LYS A 126 2.88 -30.57 5.13
C LYS A 126 4.08 -30.52 4.17
N PRO A 127 5.33 -30.57 4.67
CA PRO A 127 5.71 -30.59 6.09
C PRO A 127 5.38 -29.26 6.82
N PRO A 128 5.18 -29.30 8.16
CA PRO A 128 4.89 -28.09 8.94
C PRO A 128 6.07 -27.13 8.89
N ARG A 129 5.80 -25.82 8.74
CA ARG A 129 6.82 -24.77 8.74
C ARG A 129 6.72 -23.94 10.01
N GLU A 130 7.18 -24.52 11.12
CA GLU A 130 7.09 -23.90 12.44
C GLU A 130 7.91 -22.60 12.52
N ASP A 131 9.09 -22.56 11.90
CA ASP A 131 9.95 -21.37 11.86
C ASP A 131 9.22 -20.13 11.30
N LEU A 132 8.44 -20.32 10.24
CA LEU A 132 7.65 -19.25 9.62
C LEU A 132 6.43 -18.90 10.45
N ALA A 133 5.79 -19.88 11.08
CA ALA A 133 4.66 -19.64 11.98
C ALA A 133 5.09 -18.78 13.18
N GLU A 134 6.22 -19.11 13.80
CA GLU A 134 6.80 -18.31 14.88
C GLU A 134 7.16 -16.90 14.43
N GLN A 135 7.68 -16.73 13.22
CA GLN A 135 8.01 -15.41 12.69
C GLN A 135 6.75 -14.54 12.56
N GLU A 136 5.68 -15.07 11.98
CA GLU A 136 4.40 -14.36 11.84
C GLU A 136 3.78 -14.01 13.20
N GLU A 137 3.90 -14.89 14.19
CA GLU A 137 3.45 -14.62 15.56
C GLU A 137 4.28 -13.53 16.24
N LYS A 138 5.60 -13.52 16.04
CA LYS A 138 6.47 -12.43 16.50
C LYS A 138 6.07 -11.10 15.88
N GLU A 139 5.77 -11.09 14.58
CA GLU A 139 5.27 -9.88 13.89
C GLU A 139 3.92 -9.41 14.43
N ALA A 140 3.00 -10.33 14.74
CA ALA A 140 1.70 -10.01 15.34
C ALA A 140 1.88 -9.39 16.74
N ALA A 141 2.74 -9.97 17.57
CA ALA A 141 3.05 -9.47 18.92
C ALA A 141 3.69 -8.07 18.90
N VAL A 142 4.48 -7.74 17.87
CA VAL A 142 5.01 -6.38 17.67
C VAL A 142 3.86 -5.39 17.43
N LEU A 143 2.91 -5.72 16.56
CA LEU A 143 1.78 -4.85 16.23
C LEU A 143 0.83 -4.63 17.41
N GLU A 144 0.63 -5.64 18.26
CA GLU A 144 -0.21 -5.55 19.46
C GLU A 144 0.26 -4.44 20.42
N LYS A 145 1.57 -4.18 20.51
CA LYS A 145 2.14 -3.09 21.33
C LYS A 145 1.73 -1.69 20.87
N PHE A 146 1.31 -1.53 19.61
CA PHE A 146 0.94 -0.24 19.03
C PHE A 146 -0.56 0.05 19.12
N LEU A 147 -1.39 -0.96 19.40
CA LEU A 147 -2.78 -0.72 19.73
C LEU A 147 -2.87 -0.21 21.17
N PRO A 148 -3.67 0.83 21.45
CA PRO A 148 -4.06 1.10 22.83
C PRO A 148 -4.73 -0.18 23.35
N VAL A 149 -4.31 -0.67 24.50
CA VAL A 149 -4.98 -1.80 25.17
C VAL A 149 -6.42 -1.35 25.36
N SER A 150 -7.32 -1.85 24.51
CA SER A 150 -8.76 -1.63 24.66
C SER A 150 -9.16 -2.33 25.95
N LYS A 151 -9.14 -1.58 27.05
CA LYS A 151 -9.75 -1.98 28.30
C LYS A 151 -11.23 -1.64 28.25
#